data_AF-A0A4Q9KM21-F1
#
_entry.id   AF-A0A4Q9KM21-F1
#
_cell.length_a   1.000
_cell.length_b   1.000
_cell.length_c   1.000
_cell.angle_alpha   90.00
_cell.angle_beta   90.00
_cell.angle_gamma   90.00
#
_symmetry.space_group_name_H-M   'P 1'
#
loop_
_entity.id
_entity.type
_entity.pdbx_description
1 polymer ?
#
loop_
_entity_poly.entity_id
_entity_poly.type
_entity_poly.pdbx_seq_one_letter_code
_entity_poly.pdbx_strand_id
1 'polypeptide(L)'
;MAAEQTKRSILLAAERVIADKGFGSARVDEIASAAGVSKSHLYYHFDSKDELLRALVSMRVGDLLEAKARLLADLGPAPSDPRTFIERAVAEVMAPHRDFLRILIVEGISRPDATAPAWSAVESFLDDSAARYAASGRAVDEAQRTALLYFAFLPAAFHVALGRVADADLVTGLVEVRRLVLGQGGTS
;
A
#
# COMPACT_ATOMS: atom_id res chain seq x y z
N MET A 1 5.89 23.28 11.81
CA MET A 1 6.73 22.07 11.97
C MET A 1 6.29 21.21 13.15
N ALA A 2 6.10 21.74 14.36
CA ALA A 2 5.67 20.92 15.52
C ALA A 2 4.26 20.28 15.37
N ALA A 3 3.27 21.01 14.82
CA ALA A 3 1.91 20.49 14.65
C ALA A 3 1.83 19.29 13.69
N GLU A 4 2.48 19.38 12.53
CA GLU A 4 2.54 18.27 11.55
C GLU A 4 3.29 17.05 12.10
N GLN A 5 4.37 17.27 12.84
CA GLN A 5 5.09 16.17 13.50
C GLN A 5 4.22 15.46 14.54
N THR A 6 3.44 16.22 15.33
CA THR A 6 2.46 15.67 16.28
C THR A 6 1.37 14.89 15.55
N LYS A 7 0.82 15.46 14.47
CA LYS A 7 -0.19 14.78 13.64
C LYS A 7 0.32 13.44 13.14
N ARG A 8 1.54 13.41 12.56
CA ARG A 8 2.19 12.17 12.11
C ARG A 8 2.40 11.18 13.26
N SER A 9 2.85 11.63 14.43
CA SER A 9 2.99 10.77 15.62
C SER A 9 1.66 10.11 16.01
N ILE A 10 0.57 10.87 16.02
CA ILE A 10 -0.78 10.36 16.31
C ILE A 10 -1.20 9.31 15.27
N LEU A 11 -0.97 9.58 13.98
CA LEU A 11 -1.32 8.63 12.91
C LEU A 11 -0.53 7.32 13.01
N LEU A 12 0.77 7.38 13.31
CA LEU A 12 1.60 6.18 13.53
C LEU A 12 1.16 5.38 14.75
N ALA A 13 0.80 6.06 15.85
CA ALA A 13 0.23 5.41 17.03
C ALA A 13 -1.12 4.75 16.70
N ALA A 14 -1.98 5.44 15.95
CA ALA A 14 -3.26 4.92 15.51
C ALA A 14 -3.09 3.65 14.67
N GLU A 15 -2.17 3.65 13.70
CA GLU A 15 -1.86 2.48 12.88
C GLU A 15 -1.50 1.28 13.73
N ARG A 16 -0.56 1.45 14.67
CA ARG A 16 -0.13 0.34 15.53
C ARG A 16 -1.30 -0.22 16.36
N VAL A 17 -2.10 0.64 16.98
CA VAL A 17 -3.22 0.21 17.83
C VAL A 17 -4.31 -0.46 16.98
N ILE A 18 -4.62 0.08 15.80
CA ILE A 18 -5.63 -0.48 14.89
C ILE A 18 -5.16 -1.81 14.30
N ALA A 19 -3.89 -1.94 13.90
CA ALA A 19 -3.35 -3.17 13.33
C ALA A 19 -3.35 -4.34 14.34
N ASP A 20 -3.12 -4.04 15.62
CA ASP A 20 -3.11 -5.00 16.72
C ASP A 20 -4.52 -5.44 17.13
N LYS A 21 -5.42 -4.47 17.39
CA LYS A 21 -6.72 -4.73 18.03
C LYS A 21 -7.91 -4.73 17.05
N GLY A 22 -7.69 -4.32 15.81
CA GLY A 22 -8.74 -3.99 14.85
C GLY A 22 -9.34 -2.61 15.09
N PHE A 23 -9.94 -2.01 14.06
CA PHE A 23 -10.46 -0.65 14.18
C PHE A 23 -11.54 -0.54 15.23
N GLY A 24 -12.52 -1.45 15.30
CA GLY A 24 -13.62 -1.36 16.27
C GLY A 24 -13.13 -1.25 17.73
N SER A 25 -12.14 -2.06 18.10
CA SER A 25 -11.65 -2.19 19.47
C SER A 25 -10.61 -1.13 19.86
N ALA A 26 -9.94 -0.49 18.90
CA ALA A 26 -8.90 0.51 19.15
C ALA A 26 -9.46 1.79 19.82
N ARG A 27 -9.29 2.00 21.12
CA ARG A 27 -9.87 3.19 21.78
C ARG A 27 -9.04 4.44 21.50
N VAL A 28 -9.71 5.59 21.30
CA VAL A 28 -9.04 6.88 21.09
C VAL A 28 -8.10 7.23 22.25
N ASP A 29 -8.46 6.85 23.48
CA ASP A 29 -7.61 7.05 24.67
C ASP A 29 -6.31 6.24 24.61
N GLU A 30 -6.36 5.02 24.06
CA GLU A 30 -5.17 4.18 23.86
C GLU A 30 -4.27 4.78 22.79
N ILE A 31 -4.85 5.30 21.71
CA ILE A 31 -4.12 5.98 20.64
C ILE A 31 -3.43 7.25 21.16
N ALA A 32 -4.17 8.08 21.90
CA ALA A 32 -3.63 9.30 22.50
C ALA A 32 -2.47 8.98 23.46
N SER A 33 -2.65 7.98 24.33
CA SER A 33 -1.60 7.51 25.23
C SER A 33 -0.38 6.98 24.47
N ALA A 34 -0.56 6.20 23.41
CA ALA A 34 0.53 5.67 22.59
C ALA A 34 1.28 6.78 21.82
N ALA A 35 0.59 7.86 21.45
CA ALA A 35 1.16 9.03 20.78
C ALA A 35 1.80 10.04 21.75
N GLY A 36 1.65 9.85 23.07
CA GLY A 36 2.14 10.79 24.09
C GLY A 36 1.37 12.12 24.13
N VAL A 37 0.10 12.13 23.74
CA VAL A 37 -0.76 13.33 23.73
C VAL A 37 -2.01 13.12 24.59
N SER A 38 -2.69 14.21 24.96
CA SER A 38 -4.00 14.10 25.61
C SER A 38 -5.10 13.77 24.59
N LYS A 39 -6.18 13.15 25.06
CA LYS A 39 -7.39 12.90 24.24
C LYS A 39 -7.91 14.19 23.59
N SER A 40 -7.96 15.29 24.34
CA SER A 40 -8.38 16.59 23.84
C SER A 40 -7.46 17.12 22.74
N HIS A 41 -6.14 16.90 22.85
CA HIS A 41 -5.20 17.30 21.80
C HIS A 41 -5.35 16.42 20.55
N LEU A 42 -5.67 15.13 20.69
CA LEU A 42 -6.00 14.29 19.53
C LEU A 42 -7.24 14.81 18.80
N TYR A 43 -8.32 15.10 19.54
CA TYR A 43 -9.56 15.63 18.95
C TYR A 43 -9.41 17.03 18.33
N TYR A 44 -8.40 17.80 18.75
CA TYR A 44 -8.07 19.05 18.07
C TYR A 44 -7.59 18.83 16.62
N HIS A 45 -6.98 17.67 16.32
CA HIS A 45 -6.49 17.33 14.98
C HIS A 45 -7.45 16.48 14.15
N PHE A 46 -8.35 15.74 14.82
CA PHE A 46 -9.26 14.78 14.19
C PHE A 46 -10.61 14.79 14.91
N ASP A 47 -11.65 15.22 14.22
CA ASP A 47 -13.02 15.34 14.73
C ASP A 47 -13.63 13.96 15.03
N SER A 48 -13.15 12.91 14.37
CA SER A 48 -13.63 11.55 14.58
C SER A 48 -12.56 10.50 14.35
N LYS A 49 -12.84 9.28 14.81
CA LYS A 49 -11.96 8.12 14.59
C LYS A 49 -11.93 7.68 13.11
N ASP A 50 -13.02 7.89 12.38
CA ASP A 50 -13.06 7.64 10.93
C ASP A 50 -12.25 8.68 10.16
N GLU A 51 -12.26 9.95 10.60
CA GLU A 51 -11.38 10.98 10.04
C GLU A 51 -9.92 10.68 10.35
N LEU A 52 -9.61 10.23 11.57
CA LEU A 52 -8.27 9.74 11.94
C LEU A 52 -7.81 8.61 11.01
N LEU A 53 -8.69 7.63 10.73
CA LEU A 53 -8.39 6.55 9.79
C LEU A 53 -8.16 7.08 8.38
N ARG A 54 -9.01 7.99 7.89
CA ARG A 54 -8.86 8.60 6.57
C ARG A 54 -7.53 9.34 6.44
N ALA A 55 -7.16 10.12 7.45
CA ALA A 55 -5.88 10.82 7.48
C ALA A 55 -4.68 9.87 7.53
N LEU A 56 -4.79 8.78 8.30
CA LEU A 56 -3.78 7.71 8.35
C LEU A 56 -3.61 7.09 6.96
N VAL A 57 -4.71 6.75 6.29
CA VAL A 57 -4.71 6.16 4.95
C VAL A 57 -4.06 7.10 3.96
N SER A 58 -4.44 8.38 3.94
CA SER A 58 -3.83 9.37 3.05
C SER A 58 -2.32 9.53 3.29
N MET A 59 -1.89 9.58 4.54
CA MET A 59 -0.45 9.64 4.89
C MET A 59 0.30 8.41 4.36
N ARG A 60 -0.24 7.21 4.59
CA ARG A 60 0.42 5.95 4.20
C ARG A 60 0.40 5.69 2.70
N VAL A 61 -0.63 6.15 2.00
CA VAL A 61 -0.65 6.21 0.54
C VAL A 61 0.52 7.06 0.03
N GLY A 62 0.74 8.23 0.62
CA GLY A 62 1.89 9.09 0.29
C GLY A 62 3.22 8.36 0.50
N ASP A 63 3.42 7.77 1.69
CA ASP A 63 4.65 7.04 2.02
C ASP A 63 4.92 5.87 1.03
N LEU A 64 3.88 5.13 0.61
CA LEU A 64 3.99 4.04 -0.37
C LEU A 64 4.34 4.55 -1.78
N LEU A 65 3.69 5.63 -2.23
CA LEU A 65 3.97 6.22 -3.54
C LEU A 65 5.40 6.75 -3.60
N GLU A 66 5.90 7.36 -2.52
CA GLU A 66 7.29 7.78 -2.40
C GLU A 66 8.27 6.59 -2.42
N ALA A 67 7.97 5.51 -1.69
CA ALA A 67 8.80 4.30 -1.70
C ALA A 67 8.89 3.67 -3.09
N LYS A 68 7.74 3.58 -3.78
CA LYS A 68 7.68 3.16 -5.19
C LYS A 68 8.51 4.07 -6.09
N ALA A 69 8.39 5.38 -5.94
CA ALA A 69 9.13 6.33 -6.76
C ALA A 69 10.64 6.17 -6.60
N ARG A 70 11.13 5.96 -5.37
CA ARG A 70 12.54 5.65 -5.09
C ARG A 70 13.00 4.36 -5.78
N LEU A 71 12.21 3.29 -5.66
CA LEU A 71 12.51 2.02 -6.32
C LEU A 71 12.66 2.16 -7.84
N LEU A 72 11.75 2.91 -8.46
CA LEU A 72 11.76 3.13 -9.91
C LEU A 72 12.85 4.09 -10.39
N ALA A 73 13.28 5.03 -9.54
CA ALA A 73 14.43 5.87 -9.84
C ALA A 73 15.72 5.04 -9.92
N ASP A 74 15.80 3.94 -9.16
CA ASP A 74 16.96 3.04 -9.12
C ASP A 74 16.93 1.97 -10.22
N LEU A 75 15.77 1.32 -10.43
CA LEU A 75 15.61 0.24 -11.43
C LEU A 75 15.26 0.72 -12.84
N GLY A 76 14.90 1.98 -13.00
CA GLY A 76 14.31 2.52 -14.22
C GLY A 76 12.80 2.25 -14.34
N PRO A 77 12.12 2.94 -15.27
CA PRO A 77 10.65 2.94 -15.37
C PRO A 77 10.06 1.61 -15.87
N ALA A 78 10.84 0.82 -16.61
CA ALA A 78 10.47 -0.50 -17.12
C ALA A 78 11.62 -1.48 -16.84
N PRO A 79 11.68 -2.06 -15.63
CA PRO A 79 12.77 -2.95 -15.25
C PRO A 79 12.86 -4.16 -16.19
N SER A 80 14.05 -4.41 -16.73
CA SER A 80 14.31 -5.51 -17.66
C SER A 80 14.22 -6.88 -16.98
N ASP A 81 14.43 -6.92 -15.66
CA ASP A 81 14.24 -8.11 -14.83
C ASP A 81 12.98 -7.97 -13.93
N PRO A 82 11.87 -8.62 -14.30
CA PRO A 82 10.65 -8.63 -13.50
C PRO A 82 10.81 -9.26 -12.13
N ARG A 83 11.73 -10.23 -11.98
CA ARG A 83 11.96 -10.90 -10.69
C ARG A 83 12.55 -9.92 -9.69
N THR A 84 13.68 -9.28 -10.04
CA THR A 84 14.30 -8.24 -9.20
C THR A 84 13.31 -7.12 -8.85
N PHE A 85 12.49 -6.68 -9.81
CA PHE A 85 11.48 -5.67 -9.54
C PHE A 85 10.45 -6.14 -8.51
N ILE A 86 9.91 -7.35 -8.65
CA ILE A 86 8.91 -7.90 -7.73
C ILE A 86 9.53 -8.10 -6.33
N GLU A 87 10.73 -8.69 -6.24
CA GLU A 87 11.44 -8.90 -4.98
C GLU A 87 11.62 -7.59 -4.22
N ARG A 88 12.12 -6.56 -4.90
CA ARG A 88 12.35 -5.25 -4.30
C ARG A 88 11.07 -4.48 -4.02
N ALA A 89 10.05 -4.58 -4.88
CA ALA A 89 8.75 -3.97 -4.60
C ALA A 89 8.13 -4.56 -3.33
N VAL A 90 8.17 -5.88 -3.15
CA VAL A 90 7.67 -6.51 -1.92
C VAL A 90 8.54 -6.10 -0.72
N ALA A 91 9.86 -6.15 -0.84
CA ALA A 91 10.78 -5.90 0.28
C ALA A 91 10.87 -4.42 0.70
N GLU A 92 10.89 -3.49 -0.24
CA GLU A 92 11.17 -2.07 0.00
C GLU A 92 9.90 -1.21 0.03
N VAL A 93 8.82 -1.63 -0.64
CA VAL A 93 7.57 -0.88 -0.70
C VAL A 93 6.52 -1.52 0.20
N MET A 94 6.25 -2.82 0.09
CA MET A 94 5.12 -3.44 0.79
C MET A 94 5.46 -3.83 2.23
N ALA A 95 6.54 -4.58 2.45
CA ALA A 95 6.91 -5.14 3.75
C ALA A 95 7.05 -4.08 4.86
N PRO A 96 7.66 -2.89 4.63
CA PRO A 96 7.74 -1.84 5.64
C PRO A 96 6.37 -1.27 6.06
N HIS A 97 5.34 -1.46 5.23
CA HIS A 97 3.98 -0.96 5.43
C HIS A 97 2.98 -2.09 5.72
N ARG A 98 3.46 -3.23 6.26
CA ARG A 98 2.64 -4.40 6.59
C ARG A 98 1.37 -4.05 7.38
N ASP A 99 1.52 -3.27 8.45
CA ASP A 99 0.42 -2.97 9.37
C ASP A 99 -0.66 -2.15 8.66
N PHE A 100 -0.24 -1.15 7.88
CA PHE A 100 -1.12 -0.44 6.96
C PHE A 100 -1.84 -1.36 5.96
N LEU A 101 -1.13 -2.28 5.29
CA LEU A 101 -1.75 -3.23 4.35
C LEU A 101 -2.81 -4.12 5.04
N ARG A 102 -2.51 -4.58 6.26
CA ARG A 102 -3.46 -5.32 7.10
C ARG A 102 -4.71 -4.49 7.41
N ILE A 103 -4.55 -3.22 7.75
CA ILE A 103 -5.68 -2.29 7.97
C ILE A 103 -6.49 -2.14 6.69
N LEU A 104 -5.88 -1.92 5.54
CA LEU A 104 -6.60 -1.76 4.27
C LEU A 104 -7.42 -3.01 3.91
N ILE A 105 -6.90 -4.21 4.13
CA ILE A 105 -7.62 -5.44 3.81
C ILE A 105 -8.87 -5.61 4.68
N VAL A 106 -8.78 -5.29 5.98
CA VAL A 106 -9.88 -5.48 6.93
C VAL A 106 -10.89 -4.32 6.85
N GLU A 107 -10.38 -3.10 6.83
CA GLU A 107 -11.19 -1.89 6.91
C GLU A 107 -11.65 -1.39 5.55
N GLY A 108 -10.99 -1.78 4.45
CA GLY A 108 -11.37 -1.40 3.09
C GLY A 108 -12.78 -1.84 2.70
N ILE A 109 -13.20 -3.02 3.19
CA ILE A 109 -14.56 -3.55 2.99
C ILE A 109 -15.53 -2.95 4.00
N SER A 110 -15.09 -2.80 5.25
CA SER A 110 -15.97 -2.36 6.34
C SER A 110 -16.26 -0.86 6.33
N ARG A 111 -15.33 -0.05 5.80
CA ARG A 111 -15.30 1.42 5.87
C ARG A 111 -14.78 2.04 4.56
N PRO A 112 -15.45 1.78 3.42
CA PRO A 112 -14.96 2.22 2.11
C PRO A 112 -14.70 3.73 2.04
N ASP A 113 -15.52 4.56 2.69
CA ASP A 113 -15.36 6.03 2.68
C ASP A 113 -14.16 6.54 3.50
N ALA A 114 -13.76 5.80 4.53
CA ALA A 114 -12.58 6.14 5.33
C ALA A 114 -11.30 5.67 4.63
N THR A 115 -11.37 4.58 3.87
CA THR A 115 -10.23 4.02 3.13
C THR A 115 -10.17 4.44 1.66
N ALA A 116 -11.12 5.25 1.17
CA ALA A 116 -11.22 5.67 -0.22
C ALA A 116 -9.89 6.19 -0.83
N PRO A 117 -9.04 6.96 -0.11
CA PRO A 117 -7.76 7.41 -0.67
C PRO A 117 -6.83 6.27 -1.09
N ALA A 118 -6.89 5.10 -0.43
CA ALA A 118 -6.11 3.94 -0.83
C ALA A 118 -6.58 3.35 -2.16
N TRP A 119 -7.90 3.31 -2.39
CA TRP A 119 -8.43 2.78 -3.65
C TRP A 119 -8.03 3.66 -4.84
N SER A 120 -8.19 4.98 -4.71
CA SER A 120 -7.73 5.93 -5.73
C SER A 120 -6.22 5.83 -5.98
N ALA A 121 -5.43 5.55 -4.94
CA ALA A 121 -4.00 5.34 -5.09
C ALA A 121 -3.65 4.04 -5.81
N VAL A 122 -4.40 2.96 -5.58
CA VAL A 122 -4.26 1.70 -6.32
C VAL A 122 -4.59 1.90 -7.79
N GLU A 123 -5.69 2.60 -8.11
CA GLU A 123 -6.05 2.93 -9.49
C GLU A 123 -4.94 3.76 -10.17
N SER A 124 -4.49 4.83 -9.51
CA SER A 124 -3.38 5.66 -10.00
C SER A 124 -2.08 4.85 -10.17
N PHE A 125 -1.81 3.92 -9.26
CA PHE A 125 -0.65 3.03 -9.35
C PHE A 125 -0.72 2.14 -10.60
N LEU A 126 -1.89 1.56 -10.88
CA LEU A 126 -2.10 0.70 -12.03
C LEU A 126 -1.97 1.49 -13.33
N ASP A 127 -2.52 2.70 -13.37
CA ASP A 127 -2.48 3.57 -14.56
C ASP A 127 -1.04 4.02 -14.86
N ASP A 128 -0.30 4.46 -13.83
CA ASP A 128 1.11 4.79 -13.95
C ASP A 128 1.95 3.58 -14.41
N SER A 129 1.63 2.38 -13.90
CA SER A 129 2.32 1.15 -14.32
C SER A 129 2.02 0.81 -15.78
N ALA A 130 0.77 0.88 -16.21
CA ALA A 130 0.35 0.65 -17.59
C ALA A 130 1.00 1.66 -18.57
N ALA A 131 1.04 2.94 -18.19
CA ALA A 131 1.69 3.99 -18.99
C ALA A 131 3.19 3.71 -19.19
N ARG A 132 3.89 3.21 -18.17
CA ARG A 132 5.31 2.82 -18.26
C ARG A 132 5.53 1.62 -19.17
N TYR A 133 4.67 0.60 -19.07
CA TYR A 133 4.71 -0.53 -19.99
C TYR A 133 4.50 -0.06 -21.43
N ALA A 134 3.52 0.82 -21.68
CA ALA A 134 3.27 1.38 -23.00
C ALA A 134 4.50 2.14 -23.55
N ALA A 135 5.16 2.96 -22.72
CA ALA A 135 6.39 3.66 -23.08
C ALA A 135 7.56 2.71 -23.42
N SER A 136 7.56 1.48 -22.88
CA SER A 136 8.52 0.43 -23.21
C SER A 136 8.14 -0.39 -24.47
N GLY A 137 7.12 0.02 -25.21
CA GLY A 137 6.64 -0.67 -26.41
C GLY A 137 5.63 -1.79 -26.12
N ARG A 138 5.08 -1.84 -24.90
CA ARG A 138 4.13 -2.89 -24.47
C ARG A 138 2.85 -2.30 -23.92
N ALA A 139 1.82 -2.20 -24.75
CA ALA A 139 0.50 -1.81 -24.27
C ALA A 139 -0.05 -2.84 -23.26
N VAL A 140 -0.71 -2.34 -22.21
CA VAL A 140 -1.46 -3.14 -21.23
C VAL A 140 -2.92 -2.75 -21.36
N ASP A 141 -3.77 -3.69 -21.74
CA ASP A 141 -5.21 -3.45 -21.85
C ASP A 141 -5.91 -3.51 -20.47
N GLU A 142 -7.20 -3.16 -20.42
CA GLU A 142 -7.96 -3.13 -19.17
C GLU A 142 -8.11 -4.52 -18.53
N ALA A 143 -8.22 -5.57 -19.33
CA ALA A 143 -8.33 -6.94 -18.82
C ALA A 143 -7.02 -7.39 -18.17
N GLN A 144 -5.89 -7.06 -18.80
CA GLN A 144 -4.55 -7.30 -18.26
C GLN A 144 -4.30 -6.48 -16.99
N ARG A 145 -4.69 -5.19 -16.98
CA ARG A 145 -4.63 -4.32 -15.80
C ARG A 145 -5.42 -4.89 -14.63
N THR A 146 -6.65 -5.30 -14.90
CA THR A 146 -7.53 -5.96 -13.93
C THR A 146 -6.91 -7.26 -13.41
N ALA A 147 -6.39 -8.10 -14.30
CA ALA A 147 -5.76 -9.35 -13.91
C ALA A 147 -4.51 -9.14 -13.03
N LEU A 148 -3.67 -8.13 -13.33
CA LEU A 148 -2.52 -7.79 -12.47
C LEU A 148 -2.96 -7.32 -11.08
N LEU A 149 -4.05 -6.57 -10.97
CA LEU A 149 -4.59 -6.16 -9.67
C LEU A 149 -5.00 -7.39 -8.84
N TYR A 150 -5.85 -8.26 -9.40
CA TYR A 150 -6.46 -9.36 -8.66
C TYR A 150 -5.55 -10.58 -8.46
N PHE A 151 -4.63 -10.84 -9.39
CA PHE A 151 -3.78 -12.04 -9.35
C PHE A 151 -2.32 -11.77 -8.98
N ALA A 152 -1.87 -10.51 -8.97
CA ALA A 152 -0.51 -10.17 -8.54
C ALA A 152 -0.50 -9.22 -7.33
N PHE A 153 -1.09 -8.03 -7.46
CA PHE A 153 -0.99 -7.00 -6.42
C PHE A 153 -1.71 -7.38 -5.13
N LEU A 154 -3.00 -7.76 -5.20
CA LEU A 154 -3.78 -8.13 -4.02
C LEU A 154 -3.21 -9.36 -3.28
N PRO A 155 -2.83 -10.46 -3.97
CA PRO A 155 -2.17 -11.59 -3.31
C PRO A 155 -0.85 -11.22 -2.62
N ALA A 156 -0.02 -10.38 -3.24
CA ALA A 156 1.21 -9.90 -2.61
C ALA A 156 0.93 -9.06 -1.35
N ALA A 157 -0.05 -8.15 -1.42
CA ALA A 157 -0.47 -7.34 -0.27
C ALA A 157 -1.00 -8.19 0.87
N PHE A 158 -1.79 -9.21 0.54
CA PHE A 158 -2.33 -10.16 1.50
C PHE A 158 -1.23 -10.99 2.16
N HIS A 159 -0.28 -11.51 1.39
CA HIS A 159 0.85 -12.29 1.92
C HIS A 159 1.69 -11.46 2.90
N VAL A 160 2.02 -10.22 2.53
CA VAL A 160 2.76 -9.30 3.40
C VAL A 160 1.96 -8.96 4.65
N ALA A 161 0.66 -8.68 4.54
CA ALA A 161 -0.22 -8.36 5.68
C ALA A 161 -0.30 -9.50 6.71
N LEU A 162 -0.16 -10.76 6.27
CA LEU A 162 -0.06 -11.92 7.16
C LEU A 162 1.28 -11.99 7.92
N GLY A 163 2.24 -11.10 7.64
CA GLY A 163 3.58 -11.12 8.23
C GLY A 163 4.48 -12.21 7.65
N ARG A 164 4.13 -12.75 6.49
CA ARG A 164 4.99 -13.68 5.77
C ARG A 164 6.07 -12.88 5.06
N VAL A 165 7.31 -13.35 5.16
CA VAL A 165 8.43 -12.78 4.41
C VAL A 165 8.20 -13.05 2.92
N ALA A 166 8.69 -12.15 2.06
CA ALA A 166 8.80 -12.45 0.64
C ALA A 166 9.71 -13.68 0.50
N ASP A 167 9.12 -14.84 0.21
CA ASP A 167 9.84 -16.06 -0.07
C ASP A 167 9.97 -16.24 -1.59
N ALA A 168 10.86 -17.14 -1.98
CA ALA A 168 11.12 -17.44 -3.39
C ALA A 168 9.86 -17.93 -4.12
N ASP A 169 8.92 -18.55 -3.40
CA ASP A 169 7.68 -19.11 -3.94
C ASP A 169 6.70 -18.00 -4.31
N LEU A 170 6.47 -17.01 -3.42
CA LEU A 170 5.65 -15.84 -3.72
C LEU A 170 6.17 -15.12 -4.97
N VAL A 171 7.47 -14.81 -4.99
CA VAL A 171 8.09 -14.07 -6.09
C VAL A 171 7.95 -14.86 -7.39
N THR A 172 8.22 -16.16 -7.36
CA THR A 172 8.09 -17.02 -8.54
C THR A 172 6.65 -17.07 -9.05
N GLY A 173 5.67 -17.18 -8.15
CA GLY A 173 4.25 -17.11 -8.51
C GLY A 173 3.86 -15.79 -9.15
N LEU A 174 4.30 -14.66 -8.61
CA LEU A 174 4.03 -13.33 -9.16
C LEU A 174 4.69 -13.12 -10.53
N VAL A 175 5.90 -13.64 -10.73
CA VAL A 175 6.58 -13.63 -12.03
C VAL A 175 5.79 -14.44 -13.06
N GLU A 176 5.30 -15.63 -12.71
CA GLU A 176 4.49 -16.45 -13.62
C GLU A 176 3.14 -15.81 -13.94
N VAL A 177 2.45 -15.24 -12.94
CA VAL A 177 1.20 -14.48 -13.19
C VAL A 177 1.45 -13.36 -14.18
N ARG A 178 2.50 -12.55 -13.96
CA ARG A 178 2.86 -11.46 -14.86
C ARG A 178 3.15 -11.99 -16.28
N ARG A 179 3.88 -13.11 -16.40
CA ARG A 179 4.20 -13.76 -17.68
C ARG A 179 2.94 -14.22 -18.41
N LEU A 180 1.99 -14.82 -17.71
CA LEU A 180 0.72 -15.30 -18.28
C LEU A 180 -0.19 -14.14 -18.71
N VAL A 181 -0.31 -13.10 -17.88
CA VAL A 181 -1.20 -11.97 -18.14
C VAL A 181 -0.66 -11.09 -19.27
N LEU A 182 0.63 -10.77 -19.23
CA LEU A 182 1.20 -9.88 -20.23
C LEU A 182 1.62 -10.63 -21.51
N GLY A 183 1.95 -11.92 -21.42
CA GLY A 183 2.56 -12.72 -22.50
C GLY A 183 4.10 -12.73 -22.47
N GLN A 184 4.73 -13.49 -23.35
CA GLN A 184 6.16 -13.29 -23.66
C GLN A 184 6.25 -12.10 -24.62
N GLY A 185 7.21 -11.17 -24.42
CA GLY A 185 7.38 -10.06 -25.35
C GLY A 185 7.61 -10.60 -26.76
N GLY A 186 6.64 -10.42 -27.65
CA GLY A 186 6.76 -10.81 -29.05
C GLY A 186 7.61 -9.78 -29.77
N THR A 187 8.90 -10.06 -29.95
CA THR A 187 9.56 -9.73 -31.22
C THR A 187 8.91 -10.58 -32.29
N SER A 188 8.10 -9.96 -33.13
CA SER A 188 7.79 -10.43 -34.48
C SER A 188 7.94 -9.26 -35.43
#